data_AF-A0AAQ5ZX88-F1
#
_entry.id   AF-A0AAQ5ZX88-F1
#
_cell.length_a   1.000
_cell.length_b   1.000
_cell.length_c   1.000
_cell.angle_alpha   90.00
_cell.angle_beta   90.00
_cell.angle_gamma   90.00
#
_symmetry.space_group_name_H-M   'P 1'
#
loop_
_entity.id
_entity.type
_entity.pdbx_description
1 polymer ?
#
loop_
_entity_poly.entity_id
_entity_poly.type
_entity_poly.pdbx_seq_one_letter_code
_entity_poly.pdbx_strand_id
1 'polypeptide(L)'
;MQNGVKFTKKNISLPISRVRLIMKSSPDVSSINQDALFLTTKATQGLAPLAPPLAVSVSETNSLSYSDLATTAEETETFHFLTGETDTCRDRQQTELMYSSREIRQVLEV
;
A
#
# COMPACT_ATOMS: atom_id res chain seq x y z
N MET A 1 25.95 16.22 -31.22
CA MET A 1 26.00 15.03 -30.34
C MET A 1 25.18 15.36 -29.10
N GLN A 2 23.90 14.98 -29.06
CA GLN A 2 23.05 15.17 -27.86
C GLN A 2 22.60 13.79 -27.37
N ASN A 3 23.23 13.32 -26.29
CA ASN A 3 22.89 12.06 -25.63
C ASN A 3 21.62 12.25 -24.81
N GLY A 4 20.47 12.10 -25.45
CA GLY A 4 19.19 11.96 -24.76
C GLY A 4 19.16 10.61 -24.06
N VAL A 5 19.36 10.59 -22.74
CA VAL A 5 19.06 9.43 -21.90
C VAL A 5 17.56 9.15 -22.03
N LYS A 6 17.19 8.24 -22.93
CA LYS A 6 15.87 7.65 -22.97
C LYS A 6 15.73 6.85 -21.68
N PHE A 7 14.99 7.35 -20.70
CA PHE A 7 14.40 6.50 -19.68
C PHE A 7 13.41 5.60 -20.41
N THR A 8 13.91 4.46 -20.89
CA THR A 8 13.04 3.35 -21.24
C THR A 8 12.30 3.05 -19.95
N LYS A 9 10.96 3.18 -19.97
CA LYS A 9 10.13 2.52 -18.97
C LYS A 9 10.49 1.04 -19.11
N LYS A 10 11.50 0.58 -18.36
CA LYS A 10 11.75 -0.84 -18.17
C LYS A 10 10.39 -1.33 -17.72
N ASN A 11 9.78 -2.23 -18.49
CA ASN A 11 8.59 -2.94 -18.04
C ASN A 11 9.06 -3.76 -16.84
N ILE A 12 9.13 -3.13 -15.67
CA ILE A 12 9.38 -3.78 -14.40
C ILE A 12 8.08 -4.52 -14.14
N SER A 13 7.97 -5.72 -14.71
CA SER A 13 6.87 -6.62 -14.42
C SER A 13 7.07 -7.19 -13.03
N LEU A 14 5.98 -7.33 -12.29
CA LEU A 14 6.02 -8.01 -11.00
C LEU A 14 6.66 -9.41 -11.18
N PRO A 15 7.63 -9.78 -10.34
CA PRO A 15 8.25 -11.09 -10.44
C PRO A 15 7.23 -12.17 -10.09
N ILE A 16 6.91 -13.01 -11.06
CA ILE A 16 5.92 -14.10 -10.95
C ILE A 16 6.22 -15.01 -9.74
N SER A 17 7.49 -15.26 -9.45
CA SER A 17 7.93 -16.02 -8.28
C SER A 17 7.48 -15.38 -6.96
N ARG A 18 7.53 -14.05 -6.85
CA ARG A 18 7.09 -13.33 -5.65
C ARG A 18 5.57 -13.33 -5.53
N VAL A 19 4.86 -13.20 -6.64
CA VAL A 19 3.39 -13.33 -6.67
C VAL A 19 2.98 -14.71 -6.17
N ARG A 20 3.64 -15.77 -6.67
CA ARG A 20 3.40 -17.15 -6.21
C ARG A 20 3.66 -17.30 -4.70
N LEU A 21 4.75 -16.72 -4.20
CA LEU A 21 5.08 -16.76 -2.78
C LEU A 21 4.00 -16.07 -1.92
N ILE A 22 3.49 -14.91 -2.36
CA ILE A 22 2.41 -14.19 -1.67
C ILE A 22 1.13 -15.03 -1.68
N MET A 23 0.73 -15.58 -2.83
CA MET A 23 -0.47 -16.42 -2.92
C MET A 23 -0.37 -17.68 -2.05
N LYS A 24 0.84 -18.26 -1.90
CA LYS A 24 1.09 -19.42 -1.02
C LYS A 24 1.32 -19.05 0.46
N SER A 25 1.29 -17.77 0.82
CA SER A 25 1.39 -17.36 2.24
C SER A 25 0.11 -17.70 3.02
N SER A 26 -1.01 -17.88 2.32
CA SER A 26 -2.24 -18.41 2.88
C SER A 26 -2.14 -19.93 3.07
N PRO A 27 -2.47 -20.47 4.25
CA PRO A 27 -2.34 -21.89 4.56
C PRO A 27 -3.24 -22.80 3.70
N ASP A 28 -4.33 -22.24 3.14
CA ASP A 28 -5.31 -22.99 2.36
C ASP A 28 -4.91 -23.17 0.88
N VAL A 29 -3.81 -22.54 0.44
CA VAL A 29 -3.38 -22.54 -0.96
C VAL A 29 -2.29 -23.59 -1.18
N SER A 30 -2.73 -24.82 -1.50
CA SER A 30 -1.82 -25.96 -1.73
C SER A 30 -1.09 -25.90 -3.09
N SER A 31 -1.81 -25.55 -4.16
CA SER A 31 -1.27 -25.46 -5.53
C SER A 31 -1.94 -24.34 -6.34
N ILE A 32 -1.21 -23.79 -7.31
CA ILE A 32 -1.65 -22.63 -8.11
C ILE A 32 -1.37 -22.91 -9.58
N ASN A 33 -2.41 -22.81 -10.42
CA ASN A 33 -2.31 -22.90 -11.88
C ASN A 33 -1.46 -21.74 -12.46
N GLN A 34 -0.65 -22.01 -13.49
CA GLN A 34 0.14 -20.98 -14.18
C GLN A 34 -0.71 -19.85 -14.76
N ASP A 35 -1.89 -20.15 -15.31
CA ASP A 35 -2.77 -19.13 -15.90
C ASP A 35 -3.34 -18.20 -14.84
N ALA A 36 -3.75 -18.77 -13.69
CA ALA A 36 -4.20 -17.99 -12.54
C ALA A 36 -3.07 -17.09 -12.02
N LEU A 37 -1.85 -17.63 -11.93
CA LEU A 37 -0.69 -16.87 -11.49
C LEU A 37 -0.35 -15.72 -12.44
N PHE A 38 -0.42 -15.96 -13.74
CA PHE A 38 -0.19 -14.94 -14.76
C PHE A 38 -1.26 -13.85 -14.69
N LEU A 39 -2.54 -14.24 -14.61
CA LEU A 39 -3.67 -13.31 -14.50
C LEU A 39 -3.55 -12.44 -13.25
N THR A 40 -3.28 -13.03 -12.09
CA THR A 40 -3.04 -12.29 -10.83
C THR A 40 -1.86 -11.34 -10.98
N THR A 41 -0.74 -11.78 -11.57
CA THR A 41 0.44 -10.92 -11.79
C THR A 41 0.08 -9.68 -12.61
N LYS A 42 -0.72 -9.85 -13.68
CA LYS A 42 -1.16 -8.75 -14.53
C LYS A 42 -2.15 -7.82 -13.82
N ALA A 43 -3.11 -8.38 -13.09
CA ALA A 43 -4.05 -7.61 -12.30
C ALA A 43 -3.33 -6.76 -11.23
N THR A 44 -2.42 -7.35 -10.46
CA THR A 44 -1.64 -6.64 -9.43
C THR A 44 -0.78 -5.53 -10.05
N GLN A 45 -0.23 -5.75 -11.24
CA GLN A 45 0.55 -4.73 -11.95
C GLN A 45 -0.33 -3.53 -12.38
N GLY A 46 -1.59 -3.78 -12.73
CA GLY A 46 -2.56 -2.73 -13.04
C GLY A 46 -3.06 -1.96 -11.82
N LEU A 47 -3.12 -2.60 -10.65
CA LEU A 47 -3.61 -1.98 -9.41
C LEU A 47 -2.63 -0.96 -8.81
N ALA A 48 -1.33 -1.26 -8.79
CA ALA A 48 -0.31 -0.39 -8.18
C ALA A 48 -0.30 1.07 -8.69
N PRO A 49 -0.41 1.38 -10.00
CA PRO A 49 -0.45 2.76 -10.48
C PRO A 49 -1.81 3.46 -10.27
N LEU A 50 -2.88 2.74 -9.94
CA LEU A 50 -4.23 3.31 -9.80
C LEU A 50 -4.54 3.79 -8.38
N ALA A 51 -3.89 3.22 -7.35
CA ALA A 51 -4.12 3.62 -5.97
C ALA A 51 -3.63 5.05 -5.64
N PRO A 52 -2.44 5.51 -6.08
CA PRO A 52 -1.98 6.86 -5.75
C PRO A 52 -2.83 7.99 -6.33
N PRO A 53 -3.25 7.96 -7.62
CA PRO A 53 -4.14 8.99 -8.16
C PRO A 53 -5.49 9.07 -7.45
N LEU A 54 -6.04 7.93 -7.02
CA LEU A 54 -7.29 7.92 -6.27
C LEU A 54 -7.11 8.57 -4.89
N ALA A 55 -6.01 8.25 -4.19
CA ALA A 55 -5.72 8.86 -2.89
C ALA A 55 -5.40 10.35 -2.97
N VAL A 56 -4.67 10.77 -4.01
CA VAL A 56 -4.42 12.20 -4.26
C VAL A 56 -5.70 12.94 -4.65
N SER A 57 -6.70 12.28 -5.24
CA SER A 57 -7.98 12.94 -5.51
C SER A 57 -8.79 13.27 -4.25
N VAL A 58 -8.55 12.53 -3.16
CA VAL A 58 -9.15 12.76 -1.84
C VAL A 58 -8.40 13.86 -1.08
N SER A 59 -7.10 14.04 -1.32
CA SER A 59 -6.28 15.08 -0.67
C SER A 59 -6.09 16.30 -1.58
N GLU A 60 -6.41 17.52 -1.12
CA GLU A 60 -6.12 18.75 -1.89
C GLU A 60 -4.62 19.12 -1.95
N THR A 61 -3.74 18.27 -1.40
CA THR A 61 -2.30 18.48 -1.32
C THR A 61 -1.53 17.64 -2.34
N ASN A 62 -0.44 18.18 -2.88
CA ASN A 62 0.47 17.48 -3.82
C ASN A 62 1.33 16.36 -3.16
N SER A 63 0.93 15.88 -1.98
CA SER A 63 1.62 14.87 -1.19
C SER A 63 0.65 13.78 -0.77
N LEU A 64 1.06 12.52 -0.91
CA LEU A 64 0.26 11.35 -0.53
C LEU A 64 0.67 10.89 0.87
N SER A 65 -0.29 10.87 1.80
CA SER A 65 -0.12 10.39 3.17
C SER A 65 -0.83 9.05 3.41
N TYR A 66 -0.47 8.37 4.51
CA TYR A 66 -1.15 7.14 4.91
C TYR A 66 -2.62 7.37 5.30
N SER A 67 -2.95 8.54 5.84
CA SER A 67 -4.34 8.93 6.10
C SER A 67 -5.15 8.98 4.81
N ASP A 68 -4.58 9.51 3.72
CA ASP A 68 -5.27 9.60 2.43
C ASP A 68 -5.54 8.21 1.85
N LEU A 69 -4.58 7.29 1.97
CA LEU A 69 -4.75 5.88 1.58
C LEU A 69 -5.83 5.18 2.40
N ALA A 70 -5.87 5.43 3.72
CA ALA A 70 -6.88 4.85 4.61
C ALA A 70 -8.29 5.36 4.26
N THR A 71 -8.46 6.67 4.12
CA THR A 71 -9.73 7.29 3.73
C THR A 71 -10.18 6.79 2.36
N THR A 72 -9.27 6.69 1.40
CA THR A 72 -9.58 6.17 0.06
C THR A 72 -10.06 4.71 0.10
N ALA A 73 -9.47 3.89 0.98
CA ALA A 73 -9.88 2.50 1.16
C ALA A 73 -11.26 2.37 1.82
N GLU A 74 -11.62 3.29 2.71
CA GLU A 74 -12.94 3.36 3.35
C GLU A 74 -14.03 3.86 2.39
N GLU A 75 -13.73 4.88 1.58
CA GLU A 75 -14.70 5.50 0.66
C GLU A 75 -14.90 4.70 -0.64
N THR A 76 -13.89 3.95 -1.06
CA THR A 76 -13.94 3.18 -2.31
C THR A 76 -14.28 1.72 -2.02
N GLU A 77 -15.50 1.30 -2.37
CA GLU A 77 -16.00 -0.07 -2.15
C GLU A 77 -15.03 -1.16 -2.68
N THR A 78 -14.40 -0.92 -3.84
CA THR A 78 -13.46 -1.88 -4.44
C THR A 78 -12.18 -2.08 -3.62
N PHE A 79 -11.87 -1.17 -2.70
CA PHE A 79 -10.71 -1.21 -1.80
C PHE A 79 -11.07 -1.55 -0.35
N HIS A 80 -12.33 -1.85 -0.07
CA HIS A 80 -12.78 -2.18 1.29
C HIS A 80 -12.04 -3.40 1.88
N PHE A 81 -11.51 -4.30 1.04
CA PHE A 81 -10.66 -5.40 1.50
C PHE A 81 -9.33 -4.95 2.13
N LEU A 82 -8.97 -3.66 2.02
CA LEU A 82 -7.76 -3.06 2.61
C LEU A 82 -8.03 -2.35 3.95
N THR A 83 -9.28 -2.04 4.31
CA THR A 83 -9.58 -1.18 5.48
C THR A 83 -9.13 -1.78 6.80
N GLY A 84 -9.26 -3.10 6.96
CA GLY A 84 -8.83 -3.79 8.16
C GLY A 84 -7.33 -3.63 8.47
N GLU A 85 -6.49 -3.44 7.46
CA GLU A 85 -5.06 -3.15 7.64
C GLU A 85 -4.81 -1.65 7.86
N THR A 86 -5.57 -0.76 7.21
CA THR A 86 -5.37 0.69 7.33
C THR A 86 -5.81 1.25 8.68
N ASP A 87 -6.84 0.67 9.30
CA ASP A 87 -7.33 1.07 10.63
C ASP A 87 -6.28 0.81 11.72
N THR A 88 -5.55 -0.31 11.63
CA THR A 88 -4.48 -0.65 12.58
C THR A 88 -3.28 0.32 12.50
N CYS A 89 -3.05 0.93 11.33
CA CYS A 89 -1.97 1.90 11.13
C CYS A 89 -2.31 3.26 11.76
N ARG A 90 -3.59 3.67 11.68
CA ARG A 90 -4.10 4.91 12.31
C ARG A 90 -3.99 4.82 13.84
N ASP A 91 -4.35 3.68 14.42
CA ASP A 91 -4.21 3.41 15.85
C ASP A 91 -2.75 3.38 16.31
N ARG A 92 -1.82 2.84 15.51
CA ARG A 92 -0.38 2.87 15.85
C ARG A 92 0.19 4.30 15.91
N GLN A 93 -0.15 5.17 14.95
CA GLN A 93 0.28 6.57 15.01
C GLN A 93 -0.30 7.30 16.24
N GLN A 94 -1.55 7.03 16.59
CA GLN A 94 -2.17 7.60 17.79
C GLN A 94 -1.52 7.08 19.09
N THR A 95 -1.15 5.80 19.12
CA THR A 95 -0.53 5.15 20.28
C THR A 95 0.89 5.65 20.52
N GLU A 96 1.68 5.87 19.47
CA GLU A 96 3.03 6.47 19.56
C GLU A 96 2.96 7.93 20.06
N LEU A 97 1.97 8.72 19.61
CA LEU A 97 1.75 10.08 20.12
C LEU A 97 1.27 10.11 21.57
N MET A 98 0.45 9.13 21.99
CA MET A 98 -0.01 8.97 23.38
C MET A 98 1.13 8.53 24.32
N TYR A 99 2.03 7.65 23.87
CA TYR A 99 3.22 7.26 24.63
C TYR A 99 4.20 8.43 24.76
N SER A 100 4.46 9.16 23.67
CA SER A 100 5.34 10.33 23.71
C SER A 100 4.78 11.46 24.61
N SER A 101 3.46 11.63 24.64
CA SER A 101 2.80 12.62 25.52
C SER A 101 2.86 12.24 27.01
N ARG A 102 2.91 10.94 27.35
CA ARG A 102 3.09 10.47 28.73
C ARG A 102 4.50 10.73 29.25
N GLU A 103 5.52 10.52 28.43
CA GLU A 103 6.93 10.80 28.79
C GLU A 103 7.15 12.29 29.02
N ILE A 104 6.52 13.17 28.22
CA ILE A 104 6.62 14.63 28.42
C ILE A 104 5.93 15.07 29.72
N ARG A 105 4.81 14.43 30.13
CA ARG A 105 4.15 14.73 31.41
C ARG A 105 4.97 14.28 32.63
N GLN A 106 5.65 13.14 32.55
CA GLN A 106 6.54 12.69 33.65
C GLN A 106 7.78 13.56 33.83
N VAL A 107 8.21 14.29 32.79
CA VAL A 107 9.35 15.22 32.87
C VAL A 107 8.93 16.61 33.39
N LEU A 108 7.66 16.97 33.28
CA LEU A 108 7.14 18.27 33.75
C LEU A 108 6.58 18.25 35.19
N GLU A 109 6.48 17.07 35.82
CA GLU A 109 6.17 16.88 37.24
C GLU A 109 7.46 16.57 38.03
N VAL A 110 8.35 17.56 38.12
CA VAL A 110 9.44 17.67 39.10
C VAL A 110 9.48 19.12 39.57
#